data_AF-A0A2A9KJ61-F1
#
_entry.id   AF-A0A2A9KJ61-F1
#
_cell.length_a   1.000
_cell.length_b   1.000
_cell.length_c   1.000
_cell.angle_alpha   90.00
_cell.angle_beta   90.00
_cell.angle_gamma   90.00
#
_symmetry.space_group_name_H-M   'P 1'
#
loop_
_entity.id
_entity.type
_entity.pdbx_description
1 polymer ?
#
loop_
_entity_poly.entity_id
_entity_poly.type
_entity_poly.pdbx_seq_one_letter_code
_entity_poly.pdbx_strand_id
1 'polypeptide(L)'
;MKIVVVAVFLLLTGCASNIVGYRPTAINPEQARSVIEQVLMEQPSKNRPEQVFFTEEYVGYGNGVISTSKGFASATSLGNGAISVGSSVTSSKAQQTRIYFNSIESVTLYSQRNRWVVLTRNQAGSILNKSLVDTQNKAEKFVDALMYFKEK
;
A
#
# COMPACT_ATOMS: atom_id res chain seq x y z
N MET A 1 -28.04 40.58 4.11
CA MET A 1 -26.96 40.17 3.17
C MET A 1 -25.59 40.02 3.80
N LYS A 2 -25.13 40.89 4.73
CA LYS A 2 -23.76 40.82 5.30
C LYS A 2 -23.45 39.52 6.07
N ILE A 3 -24.42 38.93 6.78
CA ILE A 3 -24.21 37.70 7.59
C ILE A 3 -24.02 36.46 6.71
N VAL A 4 -24.70 36.39 5.56
CA VAL A 4 -24.58 35.26 4.62
C VAL A 4 -23.19 35.24 3.97
N VAL A 5 -22.62 36.41 3.69
CA VAL A 5 -21.27 36.53 3.11
C VAL A 5 -20.19 36.05 4.10
N VAL A 6 -20.36 36.34 5.40
CA VAL A 6 -19.42 35.88 6.44
C VAL A 6 -19.52 34.37 6.65
N ALA A 7 -20.73 33.79 6.63
CA ALA A 7 -20.94 32.35 6.76
C ALA A 7 -20.33 31.55 5.58
N VAL A 8 -20.38 32.10 4.37
CA VAL A 8 -19.76 31.48 3.17
C VAL A 8 -18.24 31.52 3.23
N PHE A 9 -17.63 32.61 3.75
CA PHE A 9 -16.18 32.70 3.93
C PHE A 9 -15.63 31.71 4.98
N LEU A 10 -16.40 31.41 6.03
CA LEU A 10 -16.03 30.43 7.06
C LEU A 10 -16.06 28.98 6.55
N LEU A 11 -16.86 28.67 5.53
CA LEU A 11 -16.92 27.35 4.89
C LEU A 11 -15.75 27.08 3.94
N LEU A 12 -15.01 28.13 3.53
CA LEU A 12 -13.88 28.04 2.60
C LEU A 12 -12.53 27.72 3.26
N THR A 13 -12.44 27.67 4.60
CA THR A 13 -11.24 27.21 5.33
C THR A 13 -11.15 25.68 5.40
N GLY A 14 -11.73 24.99 4.39
CA GLY A 14 -11.79 23.54 4.30
C GLY A 14 -10.45 22.91 3.97
N CYS A 15 -9.89 22.17 4.93
CA CYS A 15 -8.91 21.09 4.74
C CYS A 15 -7.70 21.42 3.85
N ALA A 16 -6.87 22.38 4.25
CA ALA A 16 -5.55 22.54 3.62
C ALA A 16 -4.67 21.32 3.95
N SER A 17 -4.41 20.49 2.93
CA SER A 17 -3.36 19.46 2.96
C SER A 17 -2.05 20.16 2.58
N ASN A 18 -1.14 20.34 3.53
CA ASN A 18 0.11 21.06 3.29
C ASN A 18 1.22 20.09 2.90
N ILE A 19 1.98 20.43 1.86
CA ILE A 19 3.21 19.70 1.53
C ILE A 19 4.25 20.07 2.57
N VAL A 20 4.90 19.06 3.15
CA VAL A 20 5.98 19.24 4.11
C VAL A 20 7.28 19.10 3.33
N GLY A 21 8.05 20.17 3.25
CA GLY A 21 9.37 20.20 2.61
C GLY A 21 10.39 19.43 3.44
N TYR A 22 10.35 18.10 3.37
CA TYR A 22 11.28 17.22 4.07
C TYR A 22 12.39 16.74 3.12
N ARG A 23 13.63 16.69 3.63
CA ARG A 23 14.78 16.14 2.90
C ARG A 23 15.18 14.81 3.54
N PRO A 24 15.27 13.71 2.76
CA PRO A 24 15.61 12.40 3.29
C PRO A 24 16.97 12.40 4.00
N THR A 25 17.05 11.66 5.10
CA THR A 25 18.27 11.43 5.86
C THR A 25 18.72 9.98 5.77
N ALA A 26 20.02 9.74 6.04
CA ALA A 26 20.57 8.40 5.97
C ALA A 26 19.92 7.48 7.02
N ILE A 27 19.53 6.28 6.58
CA ILE A 27 18.89 5.26 7.40
C ILE A 27 19.60 3.91 7.20
N ASN A 28 19.65 3.09 8.26
CA ASN A 28 20.18 1.73 8.17
C ASN A 28 19.24 0.84 7.32
N PRO A 29 19.74 -0.01 6.40
CA PRO A 29 18.92 -0.94 5.63
C PRO A 29 17.93 -1.78 6.45
N GLU A 30 18.33 -2.30 7.61
CA GLU A 30 17.43 -3.11 8.46
C GLU A 30 16.30 -2.26 9.02
N GLN A 31 16.64 -1.04 9.47
CA GLN A 31 15.68 -0.08 9.96
C GLN A 31 14.73 0.39 8.84
N ALA A 32 15.23 0.57 7.62
CA ALA A 32 14.42 0.95 6.46
C ALA A 32 13.35 -0.11 6.17
N ARG A 33 13.72 -1.40 6.16
CA ARG A 33 12.75 -2.50 5.98
C ARG A 33 11.71 -2.51 7.10
N SER A 34 12.17 -2.43 8.34
CA SER A 34 11.29 -2.45 9.52
C SER A 34 10.28 -1.30 9.50
N VAL A 35 10.71 -0.08 9.16
CA VAL A 35 9.83 1.10 9.09
C VAL A 35 8.81 0.94 7.95
N ILE A 36 9.22 0.45 6.78
CA ILE A 36 8.30 0.23 5.65
C ILE A 36 7.24 -0.81 6.02
N GLU A 37 7.66 -1.94 6.59
CA GLU A 37 6.75 -2.99 7.03
C GLU A 37 5.77 -2.46 8.08
N GLN A 38 6.28 -1.78 9.11
CA GLN A 38 5.45 -1.22 10.17
C GLN A 38 4.40 -0.25 9.62
N VAL A 39 4.80 0.70 8.76
CA VAL A 39 3.86 1.68 8.21
C VAL A 39 2.79 1.03 7.32
N LEU A 40 3.15 0.02 6.54
CA LEU A 40 2.18 -0.70 5.71
C LEU A 40 1.22 -1.53 6.58
N MET A 41 1.72 -2.22 7.61
CA MET A 41 0.91 -3.05 8.50
C MET A 41 0.06 -2.24 9.50
N GLU A 42 0.40 -0.98 9.77
CA GLU A 42 -0.37 -0.07 10.62
C GLU A 42 -1.40 0.78 9.86
N GLN A 43 -1.61 0.53 8.56
CA GLN A 43 -2.66 1.21 7.80
C GLN A 43 -4.06 0.94 8.41
N PRO A 44 -5.03 1.85 8.20
CA PRO A 44 -6.43 1.59 8.59
C PRO A 44 -6.94 0.30 7.98
N SER A 45 -7.86 -0.39 8.68
CA SER A 45 -8.36 -1.74 8.32
C SER A 45 -8.72 -1.91 6.84
N LYS A 46 -9.30 -0.88 6.19
CA LYS A 46 -9.64 -0.89 4.77
C LYS A 46 -8.44 -1.04 3.83
N ASN A 47 -7.29 -0.48 4.22
CA ASN A 47 -6.07 -0.41 3.40
C ASN A 47 -4.92 -1.26 3.96
N ARG A 48 -5.12 -1.91 5.11
CA ARG A 48 -4.13 -2.74 5.77
C ARG A 48 -3.92 -4.03 4.97
N PRO A 49 -2.69 -4.33 4.52
CA PRO A 49 -2.40 -5.61 3.90
C PRO A 49 -2.37 -6.73 4.95
N GLU A 50 -2.57 -7.95 4.51
CA GLU A 50 -2.35 -9.16 5.33
C GLU A 50 -0.87 -9.52 5.40
N GLN A 51 -0.11 -9.19 4.35
CA GLN A 51 1.31 -9.50 4.24
C GLN A 51 2.10 -8.40 3.53
N VAL A 52 3.34 -8.22 3.98
CA VAL A 52 4.37 -7.40 3.35
C VAL A 52 5.59 -8.30 3.14
N PHE A 53 6.24 -8.21 1.99
CA PHE A 53 7.48 -8.92 1.71
C PHE A 53 8.42 -8.05 0.89
N PHE A 54 9.72 -8.29 1.06
CA PHE A 54 10.78 -7.54 0.41
C PHE A 54 11.54 -8.42 -0.55
N THR A 55 11.92 -7.83 -1.68
CA THR A 55 12.91 -8.37 -2.60
C THR A 55 14.03 -7.35 -2.75
N GLU A 56 15.03 -7.65 -3.57
CA GLU A 56 16.08 -6.68 -3.89
C GLU A 56 15.58 -5.53 -4.77
N GLU A 57 14.53 -5.76 -5.56
CA GLU A 57 14.04 -4.81 -6.58
C GLU A 57 12.76 -4.06 -6.18
N TYR A 58 11.94 -4.66 -5.30
CA TYR A 58 10.66 -4.11 -4.93
C TYR A 58 10.19 -4.55 -3.53
N VAL A 59 9.28 -3.75 -2.96
CA VAL A 59 8.43 -4.15 -1.83
C VAL A 59 7.05 -4.51 -2.34
N GLY A 60 6.55 -5.68 -1.94
CA GLY A 60 5.22 -6.14 -2.28
C GLY A 60 4.34 -6.28 -1.04
N TYR A 61 3.08 -5.91 -1.16
CA TYR A 61 2.10 -6.04 -0.08
C TYR A 61 0.69 -6.24 -0.63
N GLY A 62 -0.16 -6.92 0.13
CA GLY A 62 -1.49 -7.26 -0.36
C GLY A 62 -2.26 -8.22 0.52
N ASN A 63 -3.39 -8.68 -0.02
CA ASN A 63 -4.30 -9.64 0.61
C ASN A 63 -4.42 -10.91 -0.22
N GLY A 64 -4.58 -12.05 0.45
CA GLY A 64 -4.92 -13.33 -0.16
C GLY A 64 -3.77 -14.34 -0.31
N VAL A 65 -4.16 -15.61 -0.42
CA VAL A 65 -3.28 -16.77 -0.58
C VAL A 65 -3.22 -17.17 -2.06
N ILE A 66 -2.02 -17.33 -2.62
CA ILE A 66 -1.84 -17.93 -3.96
C ILE A 66 -1.99 -19.45 -3.81
N SER A 67 -3.23 -19.94 -3.91
CA SER A 67 -3.52 -21.37 -3.94
C SER A 67 -3.90 -21.78 -5.35
N THR A 68 -3.01 -22.48 -6.05
CA THR A 68 -3.36 -23.18 -7.30
C THR A 68 -3.56 -24.65 -6.98
N SER A 69 -4.80 -25.07 -6.71
CA SER A 69 -5.12 -26.51 -6.60
C SER A 69 -5.63 -27.02 -7.95
N LYS A 70 -4.92 -28.00 -8.52
CA LYS A 70 -5.44 -28.81 -9.62
C LYS A 70 -5.93 -30.12 -9.01
N GLY A 71 -7.24 -30.25 -8.79
CA GLY A 71 -7.84 -31.52 -8.41
C GLY A 71 -7.95 -32.42 -9.64
N PHE A 72 -7.25 -33.56 -9.64
CA PHE A 72 -7.48 -34.63 -10.60
C PHE A 72 -8.61 -35.53 -10.09
N ALA A 73 -9.59 -35.78 -10.94
CA ALA A 73 -10.63 -36.76 -10.68
C ALA A 73 -10.63 -37.82 -11.78
N SER A 74 -10.51 -39.09 -11.37
CA SER A 74 -10.64 -40.24 -12.27
C SER A 74 -12.01 -40.87 -12.04
N ALA A 75 -12.76 -41.09 -13.11
CA ALA A 75 -14.06 -41.76 -13.06
C ALA A 75 -13.86 -43.26 -13.31
N THR A 76 -14.26 -44.09 -12.35
CA THR A 76 -14.41 -45.54 -12.55
C THR A 76 -15.85 -45.94 -12.28
N SER A 77 -16.42 -46.74 -13.18
CA SER A 77 -17.80 -47.21 -13.08
C SER A 77 -17.90 -48.34 -12.07
N LEU A 78 -18.61 -48.15 -10.97
CA LEU A 78 -18.96 -49.18 -9.99
C LEU A 78 -20.48 -49.40 -10.01
N GLY A 79 -20.97 -50.20 -10.97
CA GLY A 79 -22.38 -50.63 -11.05
C GLY A 79 -23.39 -49.56 -11.50
N ASN A 80 -24.66 -49.75 -11.10
CA ASN A 80 -25.86 -49.02 -11.58
C ASN A 80 -25.98 -47.55 -11.13
N GLY A 81 -24.90 -46.91 -10.68
CA GLY A 81 -24.86 -45.52 -10.27
C GLY A 81 -23.63 -44.81 -10.81
N ALA A 82 -23.83 -43.65 -11.44
CA ALA A 82 -22.74 -42.81 -11.92
C ALA A 82 -22.35 -41.79 -10.83
N ILE A 83 -21.08 -41.80 -10.41
CA ILE A 83 -20.53 -40.73 -9.57
C ILE A 83 -19.82 -39.75 -10.49
N SER A 84 -20.40 -38.57 -10.68
CA SER A 84 -19.79 -37.46 -11.40
C SER A 84 -18.79 -36.74 -10.51
N VAL A 85 -17.56 -36.52 -10.97
CA VAL A 85 -16.60 -35.66 -10.29
C VAL A 85 -16.21 -34.52 -11.22
N GLY A 86 -16.59 -33.30 -10.84
CA GLY A 86 -16.24 -32.08 -11.55
C GLY A 86 -14.84 -31.59 -11.19
N SER A 87 -14.13 -31.01 -12.15
CA SER A 87 -12.90 -30.27 -11.88
C SER A 87 -13.26 -28.85 -11.44
N SER A 88 -12.75 -28.43 -10.28
CA SER A 88 -12.88 -27.04 -9.81
C SER A 88 -11.51 -26.39 -9.92
N VAL A 89 -11.38 -25.38 -10.79
CA VAL A 89 -10.22 -24.50 -10.83
C VAL A 89 -10.54 -23.29 -9.95
N THR A 90 -10.02 -23.28 -8.73
CA THR A 90 -10.10 -22.09 -7.88
C THR A 90 -8.93 -21.19 -8.21
N SER A 91 -9.19 -20.07 -8.89
CA SER A 91 -8.20 -19.01 -9.09
C SER A 91 -8.35 -17.97 -7.98
N SER A 92 -7.47 -18.05 -6.97
CA SER A 92 -7.37 -16.99 -5.96
C SER A 92 -6.52 -15.86 -6.52
N LYS A 93 -7.16 -14.74 -6.90
CA LYS A 93 -6.45 -13.52 -7.34
C LYS A 93 -5.98 -12.76 -6.11
N ALA A 94 -4.69 -12.86 -5.78
CA ALA A 94 -4.09 -12.03 -4.74
C ALA A 94 -4.14 -10.55 -5.17
N GLN A 95 -4.70 -9.69 -4.32
CA GLN A 95 -4.65 -8.24 -4.54
C GLN A 95 -3.28 -7.76 -4.04
N GLN A 96 -2.27 -7.89 -4.90
CA GLN A 96 -0.88 -7.59 -4.58
C GLN A 96 -0.45 -6.29 -5.26
N THR A 97 -0.09 -5.29 -4.44
CA THR A 97 0.60 -4.08 -4.91
C THR A 97 2.10 -4.32 -4.84
N ARG A 98 2.83 -3.86 -5.85
CA ARG A 98 4.30 -3.89 -5.89
C ARG A 98 4.83 -2.48 -6.13
N ILE A 99 5.73 -2.03 -5.28
CA ILE A 99 6.46 -0.77 -5.46
C ILE A 99 7.88 -1.14 -5.84
N TYR A 100 8.18 -1.08 -7.13
CA TYR A 100 9.54 -1.24 -7.64
C TYR A 100 10.37 -0.02 -7.27
N PHE A 101 11.54 -0.23 -6.67
CA PHE A 101 12.36 0.85 -6.13
C PHE A 101 12.87 1.78 -7.24
N ASN A 102 13.28 1.20 -8.37
CA ASN A 102 13.70 1.94 -9.56
C ASN A 102 12.58 2.79 -10.20
N SER A 103 11.32 2.50 -9.88
CA SER A 103 10.17 3.19 -10.43
C SER A 103 9.73 4.35 -9.54
N ILE A 104 10.32 4.51 -8.36
CA ILE A 104 10.03 5.63 -7.45
C ILE A 104 10.70 6.88 -8.01
N GLU A 105 9.90 7.84 -8.44
CA GLU A 105 10.42 9.17 -8.83
C GLU A 105 10.48 10.09 -7.62
N SER A 106 9.36 10.18 -6.89
CA SER A 106 9.25 11.09 -5.75
C SER A 106 8.44 10.47 -4.62
N VAL A 107 8.83 10.79 -3.39
CA VAL A 107 8.08 10.50 -2.17
C VAL A 107 7.75 11.83 -1.51
N THR A 108 6.46 12.17 -1.44
CA THR A 108 6.01 13.45 -0.88
C THR A 108 5.28 13.25 0.43
N LEU A 109 5.70 13.99 1.46
CA LEU A 109 5.06 14.04 2.76
C LEU A 109 4.03 15.17 2.79
N TYR A 110 2.81 14.84 3.21
CA TYR A 110 1.74 15.79 3.45
C TYR A 110 1.32 15.76 4.92
N SER A 111 1.01 16.94 5.46
CA SER A 111 0.30 17.08 6.73
C SER A 111 -1.19 17.29 6.46
N GLN A 112 -2.03 16.41 7.00
CA GLN A 112 -3.49 16.44 6.85
C GLN A 112 -4.17 16.41 8.22
N ARG A 113 -4.59 17.57 8.72
CA ARG A 113 -5.27 17.77 10.02
C ARG A 113 -4.56 17.07 11.19
N ASN A 114 -4.84 15.78 11.39
CA ASN A 114 -4.36 14.97 12.50
C ASN A 114 -3.56 13.74 12.06
N ARG A 115 -3.21 13.63 10.77
CA ARG A 115 -2.45 12.53 10.21
C ARG A 115 -1.43 13.02 9.19
N TRP A 116 -0.43 12.19 8.98
CA TRP A 116 0.59 12.37 7.97
C TRP A 116 0.31 11.43 6.81
N VAL A 117 0.51 11.91 5.61
CA VAL A 117 0.25 11.13 4.39
C VAL A 117 1.50 11.12 3.55
N VAL A 118 2.01 9.93 3.27
CA VAL A 118 3.14 9.74 2.36
C VAL A 118 2.61 9.23 1.03
N LEU A 119 2.86 10.00 -0.03
CA LEU A 119 2.54 9.63 -1.40
C LEU A 119 3.80 9.28 -2.16
N THR A 120 3.86 8.05 -2.64
CA THR A 120 4.92 7.58 -3.54
C THR A 120 4.42 7.66 -4.97
N ARG A 121 5.18 8.32 -5.85
CA ARG A 121 4.84 8.47 -7.27
C ARG A 121 5.92 7.89 -8.17
N ASN A 122 5.50 7.45 -9.35
CA ASN A 122 6.40 7.04 -10.40
C ASN A 122 6.82 8.20 -11.30
N GLN A 123 7.68 7.92 -12.27
CA GLN A 123 8.20 8.88 -13.25
C GLN A 123 7.08 9.53 -14.09
N ALA A 124 5.97 8.83 -14.31
CA ALA A 124 4.80 9.37 -15.00
C ALA A 124 3.91 10.24 -14.09
N GLY A 125 4.25 10.41 -12.82
CA GLY A 125 3.46 11.15 -11.83
C GLY A 125 2.30 10.37 -11.20
N SER A 126 2.08 9.13 -11.63
CA SER A 126 1.05 8.23 -11.09
C SER A 126 1.40 7.80 -9.67
N ILE A 127 0.39 7.68 -8.82
CA ILE A 127 0.55 7.26 -7.42
C ILE A 127 0.77 5.75 -7.37
N LEU A 128 1.94 5.33 -6.88
CA LEU A 128 2.28 3.94 -6.61
C LEU A 128 1.70 3.47 -5.28
N ASN A 129 1.71 4.36 -4.28
CA ASN A 129 1.16 4.08 -2.95
C ASN A 129 0.76 5.37 -2.23
N LYS A 130 -0.25 5.24 -1.37
CA LYS A 130 -0.63 6.23 -0.37
C LYS A 130 -0.65 5.57 1.00
N SER A 131 0.24 6.01 1.89
CA SER A 131 0.33 5.51 3.27
C SER A 131 -0.06 6.58 4.26
N LEU A 132 -0.92 6.21 5.21
CA LEU A 132 -1.37 7.05 6.32
C LEU A 132 -0.53 6.74 7.56
N VAL A 133 0.03 7.78 8.20
CA VAL A 133 0.95 7.66 9.32
C VAL A 133 0.51 8.59 10.44
N ASP A 134 0.67 8.14 11.69
CA ASP A 134 0.12 8.87 12.84
C ASP A 134 1.05 9.97 13.36
N THR A 135 2.37 9.78 13.26
CA THR A 135 3.35 10.75 13.76
C THR A 135 4.26 11.26 12.64
N GLN A 136 4.71 12.51 12.78
CA GLN A 136 5.63 13.14 11.83
C GLN A 136 6.93 12.35 11.71
N ASN A 137 7.54 12.02 12.85
CA ASN A 137 8.81 11.28 12.91
C ASN A 137 8.73 9.94 12.18
N LYS A 138 7.63 9.19 12.34
CA LYS A 138 7.43 7.92 11.63
C LYS A 138 7.24 8.14 10.13
N ALA A 139 6.53 9.20 9.75
CA ALA A 139 6.32 9.55 8.34
C ALA A 139 7.62 9.97 7.65
N GLU A 140 8.45 10.77 8.31
CA GLU A 140 9.80 11.16 7.86
C GLU A 140 10.71 9.95 7.70
N LYS A 141 10.78 9.07 8.71
CA LYS A 141 11.54 7.81 8.62
C LYS A 141 11.04 6.90 7.49
N PHE A 142 9.75 6.92 7.19
CA PHE A 142 9.20 6.16 6.07
C PHE A 142 9.60 6.75 4.72
N VAL A 143 9.68 8.08 4.61
CA VAL A 143 10.27 8.75 3.44
C VAL A 143 11.75 8.38 3.30
N ASP A 144 12.52 8.42 4.38
CA ASP A 144 13.94 8.01 4.40
C ASP A 144 14.11 6.58 3.90
N ALA A 145 13.28 5.66 4.42
CA ALA A 145 13.34 4.26 4.04
C ALA A 145 13.05 4.03 2.55
N LEU A 146 12.01 4.68 2.00
CA LEU A 146 11.67 4.55 0.58
C LEU A 146 12.74 5.15 -0.33
N MET A 147 13.32 6.29 0.08
CA MET A 147 14.39 6.95 -0.68
C MET A 147 15.70 6.18 -0.62
N TYR A 148 16.03 5.57 0.52
CA TYR A 148 17.17 4.66 0.65
C TYR A 148 17.11 3.51 -0.37
N PHE A 149 15.95 2.87 -0.52
CA PHE A 149 15.79 1.78 -1.48
C PHE A 149 15.79 2.25 -2.93
N LYS A 150 15.31 3.47 -3.22
CA LYS A 150 15.38 4.07 -4.56
C LYS A 150 16.82 4.29 -5.02
N GLU A 151 17.69 4.72 -4.11
CA GLU A 151 19.07 5.11 -4.41
C GLU A 151 20.07 3.94 -4.45
N LYS A 152 19.63 2.75 -4.03
CA LYS A 152 20.40 1.52 -4.07
C LYS A 152 20.36 0.87 -5.45
#